data_AF-A0A2S6UB95-F1
#
_entry.id   AF-A0A2S6UB95-F1
#
_cell.length_a   1.000
_cell.length_b   1.000
_cell.length_c   1.000
_cell.angle_alpha   90.00
_cell.angle_beta   90.00
_cell.angle_gamma   90.00
#
_symmetry.space_group_name_H-M   'P 1'
#
loop_
_entity.id
_entity.type
_entity.pdbx_description
1 polymer ?
#
loop_
_entity_poly.entity_id
_entity_poly.type
_entity_poly.pdbx_seq_one_letter_code
_entity_poly.pdbx_strand_id
1 'polypeptide(L)'
;MEPTTAHFKAPPPKRKPTAAILAAFCIAAIVGVYGGYWAFAATRAGDVIRSWAEARQAEGLETTFAAMTTGGFPAWIRIDLASVVVARAVGPRPWSWATEKLSLRSRPWDFEHVLFDASGIHRLSLGDASSPRV
;
A
#
# COMPACT_ATOMS: atom_id res chain seq x y z
N MET A 1 41.22 -62.42 20.39
CA MET A 1 40.40 -61.94 21.52
C MET A 1 40.39 -60.42 21.41
N GLU A 2 39.37 -59.87 20.74
CA GLU A 2 39.27 -58.45 20.45
C GLU A 2 38.86 -57.67 21.72
N PRO A 3 39.47 -56.49 22.00
CA PRO A 3 38.90 -55.58 22.98
C PRO A 3 37.62 -54.97 22.37
N THR A 4 36.46 -55.36 22.89
CA THR A 4 35.17 -54.73 22.57
C THR A 4 35.22 -53.24 22.94
N THR A 5 35.37 -52.38 21.93
CA THR A 5 35.24 -50.93 22.07
C THR A 5 33.76 -50.63 22.32
N ALA A 6 33.40 -50.34 23.57
CA ALA A 6 32.05 -49.88 23.90
C ALA A 6 31.80 -48.52 23.20
N HIS A 7 30.95 -48.52 22.17
CA HIS A 7 30.48 -47.30 21.53
C HIS A 7 29.63 -46.49 22.51
N PHE A 8 30.24 -45.53 23.21
CA PHE A 8 29.53 -44.57 24.04
C PHE A 8 28.73 -43.60 23.15
N LYS A 9 27.43 -43.85 23.00
CA LYS A 9 26.50 -42.95 22.32
C LYS A 9 26.05 -41.87 23.31
N ALA A 10 26.58 -40.66 23.17
CA ALA A 10 26.18 -39.52 24.00
C ALA A 10 24.65 -39.28 23.89
N PRO A 11 23.96 -39.00 25.00
CA PRO A 11 22.53 -38.69 24.97
C PRO A 11 22.28 -37.42 24.15
N PRO A 12 21.21 -37.36 23.34
CA PRO A 12 20.91 -36.17 22.54
C PRO A 12 20.70 -34.96 23.47
N PRO A 13 21.25 -33.77 23.14
CA PRO A 13 21.09 -32.59 23.97
C PRO A 13 19.61 -32.26 24.10
N LYS A 14 19.07 -32.31 25.33
CA LYS A 14 17.70 -31.90 25.62
C LYS A 14 17.58 -30.39 25.39
N ARG A 15 16.94 -29.97 24.29
CA ARG A 15 16.63 -28.56 24.04
C ARG A 15 15.74 -28.06 25.18
N LYS A 16 16.23 -27.09 25.96
CA LYS A 16 15.49 -26.54 27.11
C LYS A 16 14.24 -25.79 26.59
N PRO A 17 13.03 -26.08 27.09
CA PRO A 17 11.79 -25.47 26.59
C PRO A 17 11.76 -23.94 26.77
N THR A 18 12.55 -23.40 27.71
CA THR A 18 12.76 -21.96 27.90
C THR A 18 13.34 -21.26 26.68
N ALA A 19 14.23 -21.90 25.92
CA ALA A 19 14.77 -21.32 24.69
C ALA A 19 13.69 -21.23 23.60
N ALA A 20 12.78 -22.21 23.54
CA ALA A 20 11.66 -22.20 22.60
C ALA A 20 10.63 -21.12 22.95
N ILE A 21 10.31 -20.95 24.24
CA ILE A 21 9.41 -19.90 24.73
C ILE A 21 9.98 -18.51 24.43
N LEU A 22 11.27 -18.30 24.71
CA LEU A 22 11.93 -17.04 24.41
C LEU A 22 11.93 -16.74 22.90
N ALA A 23 12.25 -17.74 22.07
CA ALA A 23 12.20 -17.60 20.62
C ALA A 23 10.79 -17.23 20.13
N ALA A 24 9.75 -17.90 20.65
CA ALA A 24 8.36 -17.59 20.30
C ALA A 24 7.98 -16.15 20.69
N PHE A 25 8.41 -15.69 21.87
CA PHE A 25 8.19 -14.32 22.31
C PHE A 25 8.90 -13.30 21.41
N CYS A 26 10.16 -13.55 21.04
CA CYS A 26 10.89 -12.70 20.11
C CYS A 26 10.21 -12.63 18.73
N ILE A 27 9.73 -13.76 18.20
CA ILE A 27 9.00 -13.79 16.92
C ILE A 27 7.71 -12.98 17.03
N ALA A 28 6.93 -13.17 18.10
CA ALA A 28 5.71 -12.41 18.33
C ALA A 28 5.98 -10.90 18.43
N ALA A 29 7.06 -10.51 19.11
CA ALA A 29 7.48 -9.11 19.19
C ALA A 29 7.85 -8.53 17.81
N ILE A 30 8.63 -9.26 17.01
CA ILE A 30 9.00 -8.83 15.65
C ILE A 30 7.75 -8.67 14.78
N VAL A 31 6.83 -9.63 14.82
CA VAL A 31 5.57 -9.57 14.06
C VAL A 31 4.72 -8.38 14.52
N GLY A 32 4.63 -8.12 15.83
CA GLY A 32 3.90 -6.99 16.37
C GLY A 32 4.49 -5.64 15.94
N VAL A 33 5.82 -5.49 16.06
CA VAL A 33 6.53 -4.28 15.62
C VAL A 33 6.37 -4.06 14.11
N TYR A 34 6.54 -5.11 13.30
CA TYR A 34 6.38 -5.03 11.86
C TYR A 34 4.93 -4.70 11.45
N GLY A 35 3.94 -5.34 12.09
CA GLY A 35 2.53 -5.04 11.86
C GLY A 35 2.17 -3.59 12.18
N GLY A 36 2.67 -3.08 13.31
CA GLY A 36 2.50 -1.67 13.68
C GLY A 36 3.18 -0.71 12.68
N TYR A 37 4.42 -1.00 12.29
CA TYR A 37 5.13 -0.25 11.25
C TYR A 37 4.35 -0.24 9.92
N TRP A 38 3.86 -1.39 9.47
CA TRP A 38 3.10 -1.50 8.22
C TRP A 38 1.81 -0.69 8.27
N ALA A 39 1.06 -0.76 9.37
CA ALA A 39 -0.17 0.02 9.54
C ALA A 39 0.10 1.54 9.55
N PHE A 40 1.18 1.97 10.19
CA PHE A 40 1.62 3.36 10.16
C PHE A 40 2.01 3.80 8.73
N ALA A 41 2.75 2.98 8.00
CA ALA A 41 3.12 3.26 6.61
C ALA A 41 1.89 3.35 5.68
N ALA A 42 0.94 2.44 5.83
CA ALA A 42 -0.31 2.41 5.07
C ALA A 42 -1.16 3.68 5.28
N THR A 43 -1.30 4.13 6.53
CA THR A 43 -2.03 5.36 6.87
C THR A 43 -1.34 6.61 6.30
N ARG A 44 -0.02 6.71 6.44
CA ARG A 44 0.77 7.82 5.88
C ARG A 44 0.62 7.95 4.37
N ALA A 45 0.61 6.83 3.64
CA ALA A 45 0.42 6.87 2.19
C ALA A 45 -0.96 7.41 1.80
N GLY A 46 -2.01 7.04 2.54
CA GLY A 46 -3.35 7.61 2.35
C GLY A 46 -3.43 9.11 2.66
N ASP A 47 -2.75 9.56 3.71
CA ASP A 47 -2.70 10.99 4.07
C ASP A 47 -2.02 11.84 3.00
N VAL A 48 -0.94 11.33 2.40
CA VAL A 48 -0.26 12.02 1.28
C VAL A 48 -1.21 12.20 0.10
N ILE A 49 -1.96 11.16 -0.29
CA ILE A 49 -2.92 11.25 -1.41
C ILE A 49 -4.04 12.24 -1.09
N ARG A 50 -4.54 12.23 0.15
CA ARG A 50 -5.58 13.18 0.58
C ARG A 50 -5.08 14.62 0.53
N SER A 51 -3.89 14.88 1.09
CA SER A 51 -3.28 16.21 1.08
C SER A 51 -3.00 16.71 -0.35
N TRP A 52 -2.61 15.82 -1.25
CA TRP A 52 -2.46 16.12 -2.66
C TRP A 52 -3.80 16.52 -3.30
N ALA A 53 -4.88 15.78 -3.02
CA ALA A 53 -6.20 16.09 -3.55
C ALA A 53 -6.72 17.44 -3.04
N GLU A 54 -6.54 17.72 -1.75
CA GLU A 54 -6.91 19.01 -1.12
C GLU A 54 -6.12 20.17 -1.72
N ALA A 55 -4.81 20.01 -1.93
CA ALA A 55 -3.97 21.02 -2.59
C ALA A 55 -4.45 21.32 -4.01
N ARG A 56 -4.90 20.29 -4.75
CA ARG A 56 -5.43 20.47 -6.12
C ARG A 56 -6.80 21.13 -6.13
N GLN A 57 -7.65 20.84 -5.15
CA GLN A 57 -8.92 21.57 -4.99
C GLN A 57 -8.68 23.06 -4.74
N ALA A 58 -7.68 23.43 -3.94
CA ALA A 58 -7.30 24.83 -3.73
C ALA A 58 -6.81 25.52 -5.02
N GLU A 59 -6.23 24.78 -5.96
CA GLU A 59 -5.84 25.26 -7.30
C GLU A 59 -7.01 25.29 -8.32
N GLY A 60 -8.24 24.98 -7.89
CA GLY A 60 -9.43 24.95 -8.75
C GLY A 60 -9.61 23.66 -9.55
N LEU A 61 -8.92 22.58 -9.17
CA LEU A 61 -9.07 21.23 -9.71
C LEU A 61 -9.92 20.39 -8.74
N GLU A 62 -11.19 20.18 -9.06
CA GLU A 62 -12.08 19.31 -8.31
C GLU A 62 -11.64 17.84 -8.48
N THR A 63 -10.94 17.33 -7.47
CA THR A 63 -10.53 15.92 -7.41
C THR A 63 -11.40 15.18 -6.42
N THR A 64 -12.19 14.22 -6.91
CA THR A 64 -13.13 13.41 -6.13
C THR A 64 -12.83 11.93 -6.35
N PHE A 65 -12.85 11.15 -5.27
CA PHE A 65 -12.72 9.69 -5.30
C PHE A 65 -13.81 9.08 -4.42
N ALA A 66 -14.48 8.02 -4.90
CA ALA A 66 -15.63 7.44 -4.21
C ALA A 66 -15.23 6.56 -3.02
N ALA A 67 -14.13 5.81 -3.16
CA ALA A 67 -13.62 4.95 -2.10
C ALA A 67 -12.09 4.83 -2.21
N MET A 68 -11.44 4.79 -1.05
CA MET A 68 -10.00 4.51 -0.92
C MET A 68 -9.83 3.31 0.01
N THR A 69 -9.35 2.20 -0.53
CA THR A 69 -9.04 1.00 0.26
C THR A 69 -7.54 0.78 0.30
N THR A 70 -6.99 0.58 1.50
CA THR A 70 -5.56 0.31 1.69
C THR A 70 -5.38 -1.14 2.17
N GLY A 71 -4.50 -1.90 1.52
CA GLY A 71 -4.27 -3.32 1.79
C GLY A 71 -2.88 -3.79 1.34
N GLY A 72 -2.68 -5.10 1.24
CA GLY A 72 -1.42 -5.70 0.75
C GLY A 72 -0.48 -6.24 1.83
N PHE A 73 -0.91 -6.22 3.10
CA PHE A 73 -0.16 -6.81 4.21
C PHE A 73 0.23 -8.27 3.92
N PRO A 74 1.45 -8.71 4.28
CA PRO A 74 2.55 -7.94 4.86
C PRO A 74 3.52 -7.35 3.82
N ALA A 75 3.44 -7.78 2.56
CA ALA A 75 4.51 -7.57 1.58
C ALA A 75 4.40 -6.26 0.79
N TRP A 76 3.20 -5.68 0.69
CA TRP A 76 2.93 -4.53 -0.17
C TRP A 76 2.03 -3.51 0.54
N ILE A 77 2.15 -2.25 0.15
CA ILE A 77 1.14 -1.23 0.42
C ILE A 77 0.41 -1.01 -0.89
N ARG A 78 -0.84 -1.44 -0.93
CA ARG A 78 -1.74 -1.30 -2.07
C ARG A 78 -2.81 -0.30 -1.70
N ILE A 79 -2.96 0.75 -2.49
CA ILE A 79 -4.04 1.71 -2.38
C ILE A 79 -4.86 1.61 -3.65
N ASP A 80 -6.08 1.07 -3.52
CA ASP A 80 -7.03 1.01 -4.62
C ASP A 80 -8.04 2.16 -4.43
N LEU A 81 -8.11 3.04 -5.42
CA LEU A 81 -9.04 4.15 -5.52
C LEU A 81 -10.10 3.79 -6.57
N ALA A 82 -11.37 3.89 -6.18
CA ALA A 82 -12.51 3.65 -7.06
C ALA A 82 -13.14 4.96 -7.52
N SER A 83 -13.52 5.01 -8.80
CA SER A 83 -14.26 6.11 -9.43
C SER A 83 -13.58 7.47 -9.19
N VAL A 84 -12.33 7.60 -9.64
CA VAL A 84 -11.58 8.85 -9.52
C VAL A 84 -12.04 9.79 -10.63
N VAL A 85 -12.53 10.96 -10.24
CA VAL A 85 -12.93 12.04 -11.15
C VAL A 85 -12.10 13.27 -10.82
N VAL A 86 -11.35 13.75 -11.81
CA VAL A 86 -10.61 15.00 -11.76
C VAL A 86 -11.23 15.94 -12.78
N ALA A 87 -11.84 17.02 -12.33
CA ALA A 87 -12.42 18.03 -13.19
C ALA A 87 -11.78 19.39 -12.94
N ARG A 88 -11.44 20.10 -14.02
CA ARG A 88 -11.16 21.53 -13.97
C ARG A 88 -12.39 22.28 -14.45
N ALA A 89 -13.22 22.72 -13.52
CA ALA A 89 -14.38 23.57 -13.82
C ALA A 89 -13.97 25.03 -14.10
N VAL A 90 -12.88 25.51 -13.48
CA VAL A 90 -12.46 26.91 -13.55
C VAL A 90 -11.19 27.06 -14.40
N GLY A 91 -11.30 27.70 -15.56
CA GLY A 91 -10.18 28.02 -16.45
C GLY A 91 -10.59 28.16 -17.92
N PRO A 92 -9.67 28.61 -18.80
CA PRO A 92 -9.94 28.87 -20.23
C PRO A 92 -10.27 27.60 -21.05
N ARG A 93 -10.04 26.40 -20.51
CA ARG A 93 -10.38 25.11 -21.12
C ARG A 93 -10.89 24.16 -20.03
N PRO A 94 -12.22 24.04 -19.83
CA PRO A 94 -12.76 23.07 -18.90
C PRO A 94 -12.44 21.67 -19.41
N TRP A 95 -11.98 20.80 -18.52
CA TRP A 95 -11.70 19.41 -18.84
C TRP A 95 -12.10 18.53 -17.67
N SER A 96 -12.55 17.32 -17.96
CA SER A 96 -12.79 16.30 -16.96
C SER A 96 -12.10 15.00 -17.37
N TRP A 97 -11.48 14.37 -16.39
CA TRP A 97 -10.88 13.05 -16.48
C TRP A 97 -11.56 12.18 -15.45
N ALA A 98 -12.19 11.11 -15.91
CA ALA A 98 -12.75 10.09 -15.04
C ALA A 98 -12.05 8.76 -15.33
N THR A 99 -11.68 8.06 -14.26
CA THR A 99 -11.20 6.69 -14.33
C THR A 99 -11.93 5.82 -13.33
N GLU A 100 -12.30 4.62 -13.76
CA GLU A 100 -13.06 3.68 -12.93
C GLU A 100 -12.22 3.14 -11.77
N LYS A 101 -10.93 2.90 -12.02
CA LYS A 101 -10.03 2.27 -11.05
C LYS A 101 -8.61 2.78 -11.20
N LEU A 102 -8.05 3.21 -10.09
CA LEU A 102 -6.64 3.57 -9.97
C LEU A 102 -6.03 2.79 -8.82
N SER A 103 -5.00 2.00 -9.10
CA SER A 103 -4.33 1.16 -8.09
C SER A 103 -2.88 1.58 -7.96
N LEU A 104 -2.48 2.01 -6.76
CA LEU A 104 -1.08 2.30 -6.43
C LEU A 104 -0.52 1.13 -5.62
N ARG A 105 0.69 0.70 -5.95
CA ARG A 105 1.40 -0.34 -5.22
C ARG A 105 2.82 0.12 -4.93
N SER A 106 3.21 0.08 -3.67
CA SER A 106 4.60 0.31 -3.24
C SER A 106 5.02 -0.75 -2.22
N ARG A 107 6.33 -0.86 -2.00
CA ARG A 107 6.84 -1.72 -0.93
C ARG A 107 6.81 -0.93 0.39
N PRO A 108 6.53 -1.58 1.53
CA PRO A 108 6.48 -0.90 2.83
C PRO A 108 7.79 -0.21 3.26
N TRP A 109 8.91 -0.60 2.66
CA TRP A 109 10.25 -0.07 2.93
C TRP A 109 10.82 0.77 1.79
N ASP A 110 10.10 0.90 0.67
CA ASP A 110 10.56 1.60 -0.53
C ASP A 110 9.39 2.37 -1.14
N PHE A 111 9.26 3.62 -0.68
CA PHE A 111 8.25 4.57 -1.13
C PHE A 111 8.68 5.35 -2.37
N GLU A 112 9.92 5.20 -2.83
CA GLU A 112 10.39 5.84 -4.07
C GLU A 112 9.89 5.08 -5.30
N HIS A 113 9.81 3.75 -5.21
CA HIS A 113 9.32 2.90 -6.29
C HIS A 113 7.82 2.61 -6.14
N VAL A 114 7.00 3.58 -6.55
CA VAL A 114 5.54 3.42 -6.62
C VAL A 114 5.15 2.92 -8.02
N LEU A 115 4.62 1.70 -8.09
CA LEU A 115 3.97 1.20 -9.30
C LEU A 115 2.54 1.75 -9.37
N PHE A 116 2.30 2.54 -10.41
CA PHE A 116 0.98 3.05 -10.74
C PHE A 116 0.34 2.14 -11.77
N ASP A 117 -0.80 1.57 -11.40
CA ASP A 117 -1.62 0.74 -12.27
C ASP A 117 -2.96 1.44 -12.47
N ALA A 118 -3.09 2.04 -13.65
CA ALA A 118 -4.29 2.72 -14.11
C ALA A 118 -4.98 1.90 -15.21
N SER A 119 -4.99 0.56 -15.11
CA SER A 119 -5.54 -0.33 -16.16
C SER A 119 -7.07 -0.23 -16.41
N GLY A 120 -7.75 0.77 -15.84
CA GLY A 120 -9.16 1.04 -16.06
C GLY A 120 -9.47 1.82 -17.34
N ILE A 121 -10.76 1.94 -17.65
CA ILE A 121 -11.23 2.80 -18.73
C ILE A 121 -11.03 4.26 -18.30
N HIS A 122 -10.27 5.00 -19.13
CA HIS A 122 -10.05 6.43 -18.96
C HIS A 122 -11.00 7.20 -19.87
N ARG A 123 -11.90 7.98 -19.26
CA ARG A 123 -12.74 8.91 -20.00
C ARG A 123 -12.18 10.31 -19.82
N LEU A 124 -11.63 10.84 -20.90
CA LEU A 124 -11.24 12.24 -21.01
C LEU A 124 -12.34 12.97 -21.77
N SER A 125 -12.92 13.99 -21.15
CA SER A 125 -13.83 14.92 -21.81
C SER A 125 -13.19 16.30 -21.79
N LEU A 126 -12.93 16.84 -22.97
CA LEU A 126 -12.60 18.24 -23.14
C LEU A 126 -13.93 18.97 -23.33
N GLY A 127 -14.17 20.02 -22.55
CA GLY A 127 -15.28 20.91 -22.85
C GLY A 127 -14.97 21.60 -24.17
N ASP A 128 -15.79 21.34 -25.19
CA ASP A 128 -15.71 22.08 -26.44
C ASP A 128 -15.95 23.56 -26.12
N ALA A 129 -15.02 24.42 -26.55
CA ALA A 129 -15.22 25.87 -26.61
C ALA A 129 -16.30 26.26 -27.66
N SER A 130 -17.07 25.30 -28.17
CA SER A 130 -18.05 25.46 -29.24
C SER A 130 -19.33 24.70 -28.91
N SER A 131 -20.05 25.18 -27.90
CA SER A 131 -21.51 25.04 -27.91
C SER A 131 -22.10 26.44 -27.69
N PRO A 132 -22.49 27.15 -28.76
CA PRO A 132 -23.27 28.36 -28.59
C PRO A 132 -24.60 27.95 -27.96
N ARG A 133 -24.82 28.36 -26.71
CA ARG A 133 -26.18 28.43 -26.17
C ARG A 133 -26.89 29.54 -26.95
N VAL A 134 -27.74 29.13 -27.89
CA VAL A 134 -28.84 29.94 -28.43
C VAL A 134 -30.07 29.69 -27.57
#